data_AF-A0A1F4EVM3-F1
#
_entry.id   AF-A0A1F4EVM3-F1
#
_cell.length_a   1.000
_cell.length_b   1.000
_cell.length_c   1.000
_cell.angle_alpha   90.00
_cell.angle_beta   90.00
_cell.angle_gamma   90.00
#
_symmetry.space_group_name_H-M   'P 1'
#
loop_
_entity.id
_entity.type
_entity.pdbx_description
1 polymer ?
#
loop_
_entity_poly.entity_id
_entity_poly.type
_entity_poly.pdbx_seq_one_letter_code
_entity_poly.pdbx_strand_id
1 'polypeptide(L)'
;MKAGDLPPLTAAQKREIERRVRDADDRTRYLIVSGFGPRFALYYNVSDDTYAMNSPELGTLFKRRAAATAVQGLLGSGTEILRCRVDRAGQLVKGSVPRLRRPTFLRRKAPRLKAR
;
A
#
# COMPACT_ATOMS: atom_id res chain seq x y z
N MET A 1 -31.13 -7.82 33.17
CA MET A 1 -29.69 -8.08 33.35
C MET A 1 -29.02 -6.77 33.71
N LYS A 2 -28.45 -6.65 34.92
CA LYS A 2 -27.72 -5.43 35.34
C LYS A 2 -26.30 -5.50 34.75
N ALA A 3 -25.74 -4.36 34.36
CA ALA A 3 -24.44 -4.25 33.67
C ALA A 3 -23.21 -4.72 34.49
N GLY A 4 -23.40 -5.33 35.66
CA GLY A 4 -22.35 -5.83 36.55
C GLY A 4 -22.16 -7.35 36.56
N ASP A 5 -23.00 -8.13 35.87
CA ASP A 5 -22.99 -9.61 35.94
C ASP A 5 -22.17 -10.28 34.82
N LEU A 6 -21.39 -9.52 34.04
CA LEU A 6 -20.52 -10.11 33.02
C LEU A 6 -19.23 -10.64 33.66
N PRO A 7 -18.84 -11.89 33.37
CA PRO A 7 -17.56 -12.40 33.83
C PRO A 7 -16.42 -11.49 33.33
N PRO A 8 -15.40 -11.22 34.16
CA PRO A 8 -14.28 -10.38 33.76
C PRO A 8 -13.57 -10.96 32.54
N LEU A 9 -13.16 -10.10 31.61
CA LEU A 9 -12.46 -10.52 30.40
C LEU A 9 -11.19 -11.31 30.73
N THR A 10 -10.97 -12.40 30.02
CA THR A 10 -9.73 -13.17 30.10
C THR A 10 -8.56 -12.35 29.55
N ALA A 11 -7.34 -12.70 29.95
CA ALA A 11 -6.13 -12.04 29.43
C ALA A 11 -6.01 -12.13 27.90
N ALA A 12 -6.43 -13.25 27.30
CA ALA A 12 -6.43 -13.43 25.84
C ALA A 12 -7.43 -12.47 25.14
N GLN A 13 -8.63 -12.30 25.71
CA GLN A 13 -9.62 -11.36 25.19
C GLN A 13 -9.14 -9.92 25.28
N LYS A 14 -8.56 -9.52 26.41
CA LYS A 14 -7.96 -8.18 26.58
C LYS A 14 -6.88 -7.90 25.53
N ARG A 15 -5.95 -8.85 25.35
CA ARG A 15 -4.89 -8.75 24.32
C ARG A 15 -5.45 -8.63 22.91
N GLU A 16 -6.50 -9.38 22.57
CA GLU A 16 -7.11 -9.32 21.25
C GLU A 16 -7.82 -7.96 21.03
N ILE A 17 -8.51 -7.43 22.04
CA ILE A 17 -9.12 -6.09 21.95
C ILE A 17 -8.05 -5.03 21.75
N GLU A 18 -6.98 -5.04 22.56
CA GLU A 18 -5.85 -4.12 22.43
C GLU A 18 -5.19 -4.20 21.05
N ARG A 19 -5.07 -5.42 20.50
CA ARG A 19 -4.56 -5.63 19.13
C ARG A 19 -5.49 -5.00 18.10
N ARG A 20 -6.81 -5.19 18.20
CA ARG A 20 -7.80 -4.60 17.30
C ARG A 20 -7.83 -3.08 17.36
N VAL A 21 -7.72 -2.51 18.56
CA VAL A 21 -7.63 -1.06 18.76
C VAL A 21 -6.38 -0.51 18.06
N ARG A 22 -5.21 -1.11 18.30
CA ARG A 22 -3.96 -0.72 17.60
C ARG A 22 -4.08 -0.84 16.08
N ASP A 23 -4.67 -1.91 15.58
CA ASP A 23 -4.91 -2.09 14.15
C ASP A 23 -5.89 -1.05 13.59
N ALA A 24 -6.88 -0.62 14.37
CA ALA A 24 -7.84 0.42 13.96
C ALA A 24 -7.18 1.80 13.91
N ASP A 25 -6.29 2.09 14.87
CA ASP A 25 -5.55 3.34 14.96
C ASP A 25 -4.41 3.44 13.94
N ASP A 26 -3.91 2.31 13.41
CA ASP A 26 -2.87 2.33 12.38
C ASP A 26 -3.41 2.84 11.04
N ARG A 27 -3.03 4.08 10.73
CA ARG A 27 -3.33 4.77 9.47
C ARG A 27 -2.34 4.45 8.35
N THR A 28 -1.36 3.58 8.59
CA THR A 28 -0.44 3.15 7.54
C THR A 28 -1.21 2.38 6.46
N ARG A 29 -0.99 2.75 5.20
CA ARG A 29 -1.46 2.00 4.04
C ARG A 29 -0.30 1.73 3.09
N TYR A 30 -0.52 0.78 2.19
CA TYR A 30 0.43 0.39 1.18
C TYR A 30 -0.24 0.49 -0.20
N LEU A 31 0.47 1.05 -1.16
CA LEU A 31 0.07 1.14 -2.57
C LEU A 31 1.01 0.27 -3.40
N ILE A 32 0.51 -0.33 -4.48
CA ILE A 32 1.35 -0.93 -5.52
C ILE A 32 1.45 0.08 -6.66
N VAL A 33 2.67 0.38 -7.08
CA VAL A 33 2.94 1.38 -8.12
C VAL A 33 3.93 0.85 -9.14
N SER A 34 3.72 1.15 -10.42
CA SER A 34 4.75 1.08 -11.44
C SER A 34 5.23 2.49 -11.75
N GLY A 35 6.45 2.81 -11.33
CA GLY A 35 7.06 4.10 -11.59
C GLY A 35 7.83 4.11 -12.91
N PHE A 36 7.79 5.23 -13.64
CA PHE A 36 8.65 5.46 -14.81
C PHE A 36 9.49 6.74 -14.65
N GLY A 37 9.22 7.53 -13.61
CA GLY A 37 9.96 8.74 -13.28
C GLY A 37 9.23 9.58 -12.24
N PRO A 38 9.77 10.76 -11.89
CA PRO A 38 9.22 11.60 -10.82
C PRO A 38 7.85 12.22 -11.13
N ARG A 39 7.41 12.20 -12.40
CA ARG A 39 6.13 12.76 -12.86
C ARG A 39 5.22 11.74 -13.55
N PHE A 40 5.65 10.48 -13.60
CA PHE A 40 4.89 9.43 -14.28
C PHE A 40 4.89 8.15 -13.45
N ALA A 41 3.69 7.85 -12.94
CA ALA A 41 3.39 6.76 -12.03
C ALA A 41 2.07 6.10 -12.42
N LEU A 42 2.01 4.78 -12.29
CA LEU A 42 0.81 4.00 -12.45
C LEU A 42 0.48 3.33 -11.12
N TYR A 43 -0.66 3.62 -10.52
CA TYR A 43 -1.10 3.06 -9.24
C TYR A 43 -2.13 1.96 -9.50
N TYR A 44 -1.88 0.76 -8.97
CA TYR A 44 -2.74 -0.39 -9.25
C TYR A 44 -4.05 -0.31 -8.47
N ASN A 45 -5.16 -0.59 -9.15
CA ASN A 45 -6.49 -0.76 -8.59
C ASN A 45 -6.94 -2.21 -8.78
N VAL A 46 -7.10 -2.93 -7.66
CA VAL A 46 -7.52 -4.34 -7.62
C VAL A 46 -8.97 -4.51 -8.06
N SER A 47 -9.84 -3.52 -7.83
CA SER A 47 -11.28 -3.69 -8.10
C SER A 47 -11.57 -3.83 -9.59
N ASP A 48 -10.84 -3.07 -10.41
CA ASP A 48 -11.02 -3.05 -11.87
C ASP A 48 -9.86 -3.72 -12.62
N ASP A 49 -8.91 -4.33 -11.90
CA ASP A 49 -7.66 -4.89 -12.42
C ASP A 49 -6.91 -3.94 -13.39
N THR A 50 -6.85 -2.65 -13.05
CA THR A 50 -6.31 -1.59 -13.90
C THR A 50 -5.31 -0.71 -13.17
N TYR A 51 -4.67 0.21 -13.90
CA TYR A 51 -3.76 1.20 -13.33
C TYR A 51 -4.30 2.62 -13.52
N ALA A 52 -4.33 3.38 -12.43
CA ALA A 52 -4.60 4.80 -12.46
C ALA A 52 -3.30 5.59 -12.71
N MET A 53 -3.33 6.49 -13.69
CA MET A 53 -2.18 7.30 -14.05
C MET A 53 -2.08 8.54 -13.15
N ASN A 54 -0.94 8.71 -12.47
CA ASN A 54 -0.58 9.88 -11.64
C ASN A 54 -1.56 10.26 -10.51
N SER A 55 -2.59 9.46 -10.27
CA SER A 55 -3.61 9.67 -9.24
C SER A 55 -3.52 8.55 -8.19
N PRO A 56 -2.68 8.69 -7.14
CA PRO A 56 -2.52 7.67 -6.12
C PRO A 56 -3.81 7.38 -5.34
N GLU A 57 -4.72 8.35 -5.26
CA GLU A 57 -6.06 8.21 -4.66
C GLU A 57 -6.95 7.17 -5.35
N LEU A 58 -6.68 6.86 -6.63
CA LEU A 58 -7.43 5.86 -7.38
C LEU A 58 -6.79 4.46 -7.29
N GLY A 59 -5.64 4.34 -6.62
CA GLY A 59 -5.01 3.04 -6.34
C GLY A 59 -5.60 2.36 -5.11
N THR A 60 -5.48 1.05 -5.02
CA THR A 60 -5.95 0.29 -3.86
C THR A 60 -5.03 0.50 -2.65
N LEU A 61 -5.63 0.99 -1.55
CA LEU A 61 -4.95 1.20 -0.27
C LEU A 61 -4.97 -0.06 0.60
N PHE A 62 -3.92 -0.86 0.53
CA PHE A 62 -3.79 -2.06 1.35
C PHE A 62 -3.49 -1.70 2.81
N LYS A 63 -4.27 -2.25 3.75
CA LYS A 63 -4.01 -2.10 5.19
C LYS A 63 -2.75 -2.85 5.65
N ARG A 64 -2.46 -4.02 5.06
CA ARG A 64 -1.34 -4.88 5.45
C ARG A 64 -0.32 -4.97 4.32
N ARG A 65 0.97 -4.79 4.64
CA ARG A 65 2.05 -4.95 3.65
C ARG A 65 2.06 -6.34 3.02
N ALA A 66 1.84 -7.39 3.82
CA ALA A 66 1.81 -8.76 3.33
C ALA A 66 0.74 -8.99 2.24
N ALA A 67 -0.44 -8.35 2.37
CA ALA A 67 -1.48 -8.42 1.34
C ALA A 67 -1.04 -7.73 0.05
N ALA A 68 -0.44 -6.53 0.16
CA ALA A 68 0.13 -5.85 -1.01
C ALA A 68 1.24 -6.68 -1.68
N THR A 69 2.10 -7.35 -0.90
CA THR A 69 3.16 -8.24 -1.41
C THR A 69 2.60 -9.45 -2.14
N ALA A 70 1.54 -10.08 -1.62
CA ALA A 70 0.89 -11.19 -2.30
C ALA A 70 0.32 -10.76 -3.67
N VAL A 71 -0.38 -9.63 -3.72
CA VAL A 71 -0.92 -9.08 -4.98
C VAL A 71 0.19 -8.67 -5.93
N GLN A 72 1.23 -8.00 -5.44
CA GLN A 72 2.41 -7.64 -6.24
C GLN A 72 3.05 -8.86 -6.91
N GLY A 73 3.12 -10.00 -6.20
CA GLY A 73 3.64 -11.25 -6.74
C GLY A 73 2.89 -11.76 -7.98
N LEU A 74 1.58 -11.47 -8.08
CA LEU A 74 0.76 -11.82 -9.24
C LEU A 74 1.00 -10.88 -10.44
N LEU A 75 1.29 -9.61 -10.17
CA LEU A 75 1.52 -8.59 -11.20
C LEU A 75 2.92 -8.70 -11.84
N GLY A 76 3.86 -9.35 -11.15
CA GLY A 76 5.22 -9.56 -11.63
C GLY A 76 6.16 -8.36 -11.40
N SER A 77 7.26 -8.34 -12.14
CA SER A 77 8.34 -7.37 -11.97
C SER A 77 7.97 -5.96 -12.48
N GLY A 78 8.68 -4.92 -12.01
CA GLY A 78 8.47 -3.54 -12.47
C GLY A 78 7.43 -2.75 -11.66
N THR A 79 6.92 -3.34 -10.58
CA THR A 79 6.11 -2.68 -9.56
C THR A 79 6.86 -2.59 -8.24
N GLU A 80 6.51 -1.62 -7.41
CA GLU A 80 7.02 -1.45 -6.05
C GLU A 80 5.87 -1.18 -5.07
N ILE A 81 6.11 -1.48 -3.79
CA ILE A 81 5.15 -1.19 -2.72
C ILE A 81 5.56 0.09 -2.01
N LEU A 82 4.70 1.11 -2.06
CA LEU A 82 4.88 2.36 -1.34
C LEU A 82 4.09 2.37 -0.04
N ARG A 83 4.76 2.74 1.05
CA ARG A 83 4.08 3.06 2.31
C ARG A 83 3.52 4.48 2.25
N CYS A 84 2.26 4.65 2.60
CA CYS A 84 1.58 5.94 2.72
C CYS A 84 0.69 5.97 3.97
N ARG A 85 -0.03 7.07 4.18
CA ARG A 85 -0.96 7.27 5.30
C ARG A 85 -2.32 7.73 4.81
N VAL A 86 -3.35 7.35 5.56
CA VAL A 86 -4.70 7.91 5.42
C VAL A 86 -5.02 8.87 6.56
N ASP A 87 -6.01 9.73 6.35
CA ASP A 87 -6.59 10.57 7.38
C ASP A 87 -7.61 9.80 8.25
N ARG A 88 -8.37 10.52 9.06
CA ARG A 88 -9.42 9.93 9.91
C ARG A 88 -10.64 9.45 9.13
N ALA A 89 -10.88 9.98 7.93
CA ALA A 89 -11.96 9.57 7.03
C ALA A 89 -11.54 8.39 6.13
N GLY A 90 -10.30 7.89 6.26
CA GLY A 90 -9.74 6.83 5.43
C GLY A 90 -9.26 7.31 4.05
N GLN A 91 -9.21 8.62 3.82
CA GLN A 91 -8.76 9.20 2.57
C GLN A 91 -7.23 9.31 2.54
N LEU A 92 -6.64 9.11 1.36
CA LEU A 92 -5.20 9.19 1.19
C LEU A 92 -4.67 10.60 1.47
N VAL A 93 -3.69 10.70 2.38
CA VAL A 93 -2.93 11.95 2.56
C VAL A 93 -1.88 12.03 1.46
N LYS A 94 -2.12 12.80 0.39
CA LYS A 94 -1.25 12.89 -0.79
C LYS A 94 0.22 13.17 -0.45
N GLY A 95 0.49 14.06 0.50
CA GLY A 95 1.85 14.38 0.96
C GLY A 95 2.59 13.24 1.68
N SER A 96 1.87 12.17 2.05
CA SER A 96 2.47 10.97 2.64
C SER A 96 2.98 9.97 1.61
N VAL A 97 2.62 10.13 0.33
CA VAL A 97 3.09 9.27 -0.75
C VAL A 97 4.54 9.66 -1.08
N PRO A 98 5.52 8.75 -0.94
CA PRO A 98 6.91 9.04 -1.28
C PRO A 98 7.04 9.45 -2.74
N ARG A 99 7.95 10.40 -3.01
CA ARG A 99 8.31 10.72 -4.39
C ARG A 99 9.01 9.53 -5.03
N LEU A 100 8.47 9.08 -6.16
CA LEU A 100 9.09 8.04 -6.96
C LEU A 100 10.46 8.49 -7.45
N ARG A 101 11.47 7.69 -7.14
CA ARG A 101 12.79 7.85 -7.74
C ARG A 101 12.76 7.16 -9.11
N ARG A 102 13.65 7.57 -10.01
CA ARG A 102 13.78 6.88 -11.31
C ARG A 102 14.01 5.38 -11.05
N PRO A 103 13.20 4.50 -11.66
CA PRO A 103 13.33 3.08 -11.41
C PRO A 103 14.70 2.56 -11.85
N THR A 104 15.27 1.66 -11.04
CA THR A 104 16.54 1.00 -11.35
C THR A 104 16.46 0.10 -12.59
N PHE A 105 15.27 -0.36 -12.99
CA PHE A 105 15.08 -1.20 -14.19
C PHE A 105 15.21 -0.42 -15.51
N LEU A 106 14.88 0.88 -15.54
CA LEU A 106 15.21 1.75 -16.68
C LEU A 106 16.72 2.05 -16.78
N ARG A 107 17.51 1.57 -15.82
CA ARG A 107 18.97 1.71 -15.78
C ARG A 107 19.70 0.57 -16.51
N ARG A 108 18.98 -0.39 -17.13
CA ARG A 108 19.59 -1.32 -18.10
C ARG A 108 20.10 -0.51 -19.29
N LYS A 109 21.44 -0.40 -19.41
CA LYS A 109 22.12 0.20 -20.56
C LYS A 109 21.51 -0.39 -21.84
N ALA A 110 21.03 0.47 -22.73
CA ALA A 110 20.76 0.09 -24.11
C ALA A 110 22.01 -0.63 -24.65
N PRO A 111 21.88 -1.81 -25.27
CA PRO A 111 23.00 -2.41 -25.97
C PRO A 111 23.47 -1.40 -27.02
N ARG A 112 24.76 -1.03 -26.98
CA ARG A 112 25.38 -0.23 -28.03
C ARG A 112 25.22 -1.01 -29.33
N LEU A 113 24.28 -0.60 -30.18
CA LEU A 113 24.22 -1.03 -31.58
C LEU A 113 25.58 -0.66 -32.18
N LYS A 114 26.42 -1.66 -32.44
CA LYS A 114 27.63 -1.48 -33.24
C LYS A 114 27.15 -1.19 -34.67
N ALA A 115 27.39 0.02 -35.16
CA ALA A 115 27.31 0.32 -36.58
C ALA A 115 28.31 -0.58 -37.32
N ARG A 116 27.85 -1.23 -38.39
CA ARG A 116 28.68 -1.95 -39.35
C ARG A 116 29.41 -0.96 -40.25
#